data_AF-A0A1H9WAU0-F1
#
_entry.id   AF-A0A1H9WAU0-F1
#
_cell.length_a   1.000
_cell.length_b   1.000
_cell.length_c   1.000
_cell.angle_alpha   90.00
_cell.angle_beta   90.00
_cell.angle_gamma   90.00
#
_symmetry.space_group_name_H-M   'P 1'
#
loop_
_entity.id
_entity.type
_entity.pdbx_description
1 polymer ?
#
loop_
_entity_poly.entity_id
_entity_poly.type
_entity_poly.pdbx_seq_one_letter_code
_entity_poly.pdbx_strand_id
1 'polypeptide(L)'
;MKPELLLRRFLATCKEMMDNGLSKSRFIALLFARHISFTHRSEPSARPYLTSLKKLEKQWIKESGSSKAEIDSSYALLEFYDAFSLLICQNQIPPQERRPEISIGPSGTSFQFFQQQERLIVMPWPFEPDSFEVSYERLVLTQINFQRDKVFREALRKAKVKLCKVMISRH
;
A
#
# COMPACT_ATOMS: atom_id res chain seq x y z
N MET A 1 -25.47 -5.37 0.43
CA MET A 1 -24.94 -6.18 1.54
C MET A 1 -25.16 -5.40 2.84
N LYS A 2 -25.58 -6.03 3.94
CA LYS A 2 -25.87 -5.32 5.21
C LYS A 2 -24.59 -4.72 5.82
N PRO A 3 -24.59 -3.49 6.37
CA PRO A 3 -23.42 -2.83 6.95
C PRO A 3 -22.67 -3.65 8.02
N GLU A 4 -23.40 -4.41 8.83
CA GLU A 4 -22.82 -5.27 9.88
C GLU A 4 -21.94 -6.39 9.31
N LEU A 5 -22.29 -6.94 8.14
CA LEU A 5 -21.53 -8.00 7.49
C LEU A 5 -20.20 -7.46 6.93
N LEU A 6 -20.23 -6.23 6.41
CA LEU A 6 -19.04 -5.52 5.96
C LEU A 6 -18.07 -5.28 7.11
N LEU A 7 -18.57 -4.78 8.25
CA LEU A 7 -17.76 -4.54 9.44
C LEU A 7 -17.12 -5.83 9.98
N ARG A 8 -17.89 -6.93 10.04
CA ARG A 8 -17.35 -8.23 10.48
C ARG A 8 -16.23 -8.73 9.58
N ARG A 9 -16.40 -8.61 8.25
CA ARG A 9 -15.39 -9.04 7.27
C ARG A 9 -14.13 -8.18 7.38
N PHE A 10 -14.28 -6.86 7.49
CA PHE A 10 -13.17 -5.94 7.75
C PHE A 10 -12.37 -6.36 8.99
N LEU A 11 -13.04 -6.53 10.14
CA LEU A 11 -12.36 -6.91 11.38
C LEU A 11 -11.66 -8.26 11.29
N ALA A 12 -12.26 -9.23 10.60
CA ALA A 12 -11.64 -10.53 10.37
C ALA A 12 -10.35 -10.40 9.56
N THR A 13 -10.38 -9.66 8.45
CA THR A 13 -9.20 -9.44 7.60
C THR A 13 -8.09 -8.70 8.34
N CYS A 14 -8.41 -7.63 9.08
CA CYS A 14 -7.40 -6.91 9.85
C CYS A 14 -6.76 -7.77 10.95
N LYS A 15 -7.56 -8.60 11.64
CA LYS A 15 -7.03 -9.53 12.64
C LYS A 15 -6.10 -10.55 12.03
N GLU A 16 -6.49 -11.15 10.91
CA GLU A 16 -5.64 -12.10 10.18
C GLU A 16 -4.30 -11.47 9.74
N MET A 17 -4.34 -10.25 9.21
CA MET A 17 -3.12 -9.50 8.88
C MET A 17 -2.25 -9.27 10.12
N MET A 18 -2.85 -8.88 11.24
CA MET A 18 -2.13 -8.67 12.50
C MET A 18 -1.54 -9.95 13.05
N ASP A 19 -2.27 -11.07 13.03
CA ASP A 19 -1.78 -12.38 13.48
C ASP A 19 -0.57 -12.82 12.63
N ASN A 20 -0.63 -12.61 11.31
CA ASN A 20 0.49 -12.83 10.41
C ASN A 20 1.70 -11.94 10.75
N GLY A 21 1.47 -10.65 11.02
CA GLY A 21 2.54 -9.73 11.43
C GLY A 21 3.18 -10.16 12.76
N LEU A 22 2.35 -10.49 13.75
CA LEU A 22 2.74 -10.94 15.08
C LEU A 22 3.53 -12.24 15.07
N SER A 23 3.19 -13.17 14.17
CA SER A 23 3.94 -14.43 13.99
C SER A 23 5.37 -14.20 13.48
N LYS A 24 5.63 -13.05 12.83
CA LYS A 24 6.95 -12.70 12.28
C LYS A 24 7.76 -11.88 13.26
N SER A 25 7.22 -10.75 13.72
CA SER A 25 7.84 -9.93 14.77
C SER A 25 6.90 -8.82 15.25
N ARG A 26 7.20 -8.26 16.43
CA ARG A 26 6.51 -7.05 16.91
C ARG A 26 6.75 -5.85 15.99
N PHE A 27 7.94 -5.75 15.38
CA PHE A 27 8.26 -4.69 14.43
C PHE A 27 7.34 -4.72 13.20
N ILE A 28 7.17 -5.89 12.58
CA ILE A 28 6.27 -6.04 11.42
C ILE A 28 4.82 -5.77 11.82
N ALA A 29 4.39 -6.23 13.00
CA ALA A 29 3.06 -5.95 13.50
C ALA A 29 2.81 -4.44 13.72
N LEU A 30 3.82 -3.68 14.14
CA LEU A 30 3.73 -2.22 14.24
C LEU A 30 3.49 -1.56 12.87
N LEU A 31 4.21 -2.00 11.84
CA LEU A 31 4.02 -1.49 10.47
C LEU A 31 2.60 -1.78 9.95
N PHE A 32 2.08 -2.99 10.17
CA PHE A 32 0.71 -3.33 9.82
C PHE A 32 -0.33 -2.54 10.62
N ALA A 33 -0.15 -2.39 11.94
CA ALA A 33 -1.07 -1.62 12.77
C ALA A 33 -1.18 -0.17 12.29
N ARG A 34 -0.06 0.43 11.86
CA ARG A 34 -0.02 1.79 11.30
C ARG A 34 -0.68 1.86 9.94
N HIS A 35 -0.40 0.90 9.06
CA HIS A 35 -1.01 0.87 7.73
C HIS A 35 -2.53 0.70 7.80
N ILE A 36 -3.02 -0.23 8.64
CA ILE A 36 -4.46 -0.40 8.91
C ILE A 36 -5.07 0.90 9.47
N SER A 37 -4.36 1.56 10.39
CA SER A 37 -4.83 2.84 10.95
C SER A 37 -4.90 3.93 9.89
N PHE A 38 -3.95 3.98 8.97
CA PHE A 38 -3.91 4.94 7.87
C PHE A 38 -5.05 4.70 6.87
N THR A 39 -5.21 3.48 6.36
CA THR A 39 -6.19 3.16 5.31
C THR A 39 -7.64 3.26 5.80
N HIS A 40 -7.89 3.02 7.09
CA HIS A 40 -9.24 3.01 7.66
C HIS A 40 -9.53 4.20 8.60
N ARG A 41 -8.66 5.23 8.65
CA ARG A 41 -8.84 6.38 9.56
C ARG A 41 -10.17 7.11 9.40
N SER A 42 -10.71 7.14 8.18
CA SER A 42 -11.96 7.82 7.84
C SER A 42 -13.21 6.97 8.10
N GLU A 43 -13.07 5.70 8.47
CA GLU A 43 -14.19 4.79 8.70
C GLU A 43 -14.66 4.85 10.18
N PRO A 44 -15.86 5.38 10.48
CA PRO A 44 -16.32 5.49 11.87
C PRO A 44 -16.45 4.13 12.58
N SER A 45 -16.82 3.10 11.83
CA SER A 45 -16.99 1.72 12.33
C SER A 45 -15.66 1.06 12.70
N ALA A 46 -14.53 1.53 12.16
CA ALA A 46 -13.20 0.99 12.48
C ALA A 46 -12.62 1.57 13.79
N ARG A 47 -13.12 2.73 14.27
CA ARG A 47 -12.56 3.48 15.41
C ARG A 47 -12.29 2.65 16.67
N PRO A 48 -13.18 1.75 17.14
CA PRO A 48 -12.90 0.95 18.33
C PRO A 48 -11.67 0.06 18.17
N TYR A 49 -11.50 -0.54 16.99
CA TYR A 49 -10.38 -1.42 16.68
C TYR A 49 -9.08 -0.62 16.47
N LEU A 50 -9.13 0.51 15.78
CA LEU A 50 -7.97 1.41 15.65
C LEU A 50 -7.49 1.91 17.02
N THR A 51 -8.43 2.17 17.94
CA THR A 51 -8.11 2.55 19.33
C THR A 51 -7.41 1.41 20.07
N SER A 52 -7.80 0.15 19.86
CA SER A 52 -7.11 -1.00 20.47
C SER A 52 -5.71 -1.19 19.89
N LEU A 53 -5.53 -1.03 18.59
CA LEU A 53 -4.21 -1.10 17.94
C LEU A 53 -3.25 -0.05 18.51
N LYS A 54 -3.71 1.19 18.67
CA LYS A 54 -2.91 2.28 19.26
C LYS A 54 -2.48 2.01 20.70
N LYS A 55 -3.29 1.29 21.48
CA LYS A 55 -2.91 0.86 22.84
C LYS A 55 -1.79 -0.18 22.81
N LEU A 56 -1.89 -1.15 21.90
CA LEU A 56 -0.90 -2.22 21.73
C LEU A 56 0.42 -1.71 21.16
N GLU A 57 0.38 -0.65 20.33
CA GLU A 57 1.57 -0.04 19.72
C GLU A 57 2.65 0.30 20.77
N LYS A 58 2.27 0.88 21.92
CA LYS A 58 3.21 1.22 22.99
C LYS A 58 3.94 -0.01 23.55
N GLN A 59 3.19 -1.11 23.73
CA GLN A 59 3.74 -2.37 24.21
C GLN A 59 4.69 -2.97 23.16
N TRP A 60 4.28 -3.01 21.90
CA TRP A 60 5.08 -3.60 20.83
C TRP A 60 6.34 -2.81 20.48
N ILE A 61 6.32 -1.48 20.63
CA ILE A 61 7.54 -0.65 20.53
C ILE A 61 8.56 -1.12 21.58
N LYS A 62 8.13 -1.29 22.84
CA LYS A 62 9.02 -1.79 23.90
C LYS A 62 9.51 -3.21 23.63
N GLU A 63 8.62 -4.12 23.23
CA GLU A 63 8.94 -5.53 23.00
C GLU A 63 9.81 -5.76 21.75
N SER A 64 9.73 -4.89 20.75
CA SER A 64 10.61 -4.94 19.58
C SER A 64 12.00 -4.37 19.85
N GLY A 65 12.19 -3.62 20.94
CA GLY A 65 13.43 -2.90 21.21
C GLY A 65 13.64 -1.67 20.30
N SER A 66 12.64 -1.29 19.51
CA SER A 66 12.72 -0.17 18.58
C SER A 66 12.34 1.16 19.23
N SER A 67 12.75 2.26 18.60
CA SER A 67 12.30 3.60 18.99
C SER A 67 11.05 4.02 18.21
N LYS A 68 10.26 4.96 18.75
CA LYS A 68 9.15 5.54 17.98
C LYS A 68 9.62 6.16 16.65
N ALA A 69 10.76 6.85 16.65
CA ALA A 69 11.33 7.49 15.47
C ALA A 69 11.70 6.47 14.38
N GLU A 70 12.24 5.33 14.77
CA GLU A 70 12.56 4.23 13.86
C GLU A 70 11.30 3.65 13.20
N ILE A 71 10.22 3.44 13.97
CA ILE A 71 8.94 2.97 13.41
C ILE A 71 8.31 4.05 12.51
N ASP A 72 8.38 5.32 12.89
CA ASP A 72 7.89 6.46 12.09
C ASP A 72 8.60 6.51 10.73
N SER A 73 9.93 6.44 10.73
CA SER A 73 10.76 6.38 9.52
C SER A 73 10.44 5.15 8.66
N SER A 74 10.39 3.97 9.28
CA SER A 74 10.16 2.71 8.55
C SER A 74 8.76 2.65 7.94
N TYR A 75 7.76 3.19 8.63
CA TYR A 75 6.40 3.27 8.11
C TYR A 75 6.29 4.25 6.95
N ALA A 76 6.96 5.40 6.99
CA ALA A 76 6.96 6.35 5.88
C ALA A 76 7.53 5.73 4.59
N LEU A 77 8.55 4.87 4.69
CA LEU A 77 9.04 4.09 3.54
C LEU A 77 8.01 3.07 3.04
N LEU A 78 7.36 2.34 3.96
CA LEU A 78 6.31 1.38 3.60
C LEU A 78 5.16 2.08 2.84
N GLU A 79 4.69 3.21 3.37
CA GLU A 79 3.61 4.00 2.76
C GLU A 79 4.02 4.52 1.38
N PHE A 80 5.26 4.98 1.22
CA PHE A 80 5.81 5.36 -0.08
C PHE A 80 5.73 4.21 -1.09
N TYR A 81 6.24 3.02 -0.74
CA TYR A 81 6.24 1.88 -1.66
C TYR A 81 4.84 1.38 -1.99
N ASP A 82 3.93 1.37 -1.02
CA ASP A 82 2.52 1.03 -1.24
C ASP A 82 1.88 2.00 -2.24
N ALA A 83 1.91 3.30 -1.94
CA ALA A 83 1.33 4.34 -2.79
C ALA A 83 1.95 4.34 -4.20
N PHE A 84 3.28 4.24 -4.31
CA PHE A 84 3.99 4.26 -5.59
C PHE A 84 3.63 3.06 -6.45
N SER A 85 3.56 1.85 -5.87
CA SER A 85 3.17 0.65 -6.59
C SER A 85 1.72 0.75 -7.13
N LEU A 86 0.80 1.33 -6.35
CA LEU A 86 -0.58 1.55 -6.76
C LEU A 86 -0.68 2.54 -7.92
N LEU A 87 0.07 3.65 -7.87
CA LEU A 87 0.11 4.65 -8.95
C LEU A 87 0.57 4.03 -10.29
N ILE A 88 1.60 3.19 -10.25
CA ILE A 88 2.10 2.45 -11.41
C ILE A 88 1.03 1.47 -11.91
N CYS A 89 0.47 0.64 -11.02
CA CYS A 89 -0.45 -0.43 -11.40
C CYS A 89 -1.80 0.09 -11.89
N GLN A 90 -2.28 1.21 -11.34
CA GLN A 90 -3.55 1.84 -11.71
C GLN A 90 -3.41 2.77 -12.94
N ASN A 91 -2.22 2.86 -13.53
CA ASN A 91 -1.95 3.71 -14.69
C ASN A 91 -2.32 5.19 -14.46
N GLN A 92 -2.15 5.67 -13.22
CA GLN A 92 -2.51 7.02 -12.79
C GLN A 92 -1.36 8.03 -13.01
N ILE A 93 -0.57 7.81 -14.05
CA ILE A 93 0.57 8.68 -14.37
C ILE A 93 0.02 9.88 -15.15
N PRO A 94 0.06 11.10 -14.58
CA PRO A 94 -0.56 12.24 -15.24
C PRO A 94 0.19 12.64 -16.52
N PRO A 95 -0.52 13.10 -17.57
CA PRO A 95 0.13 13.63 -18.76
C PRO A 95 0.82 14.98 -18.47
N GLN A 96 1.63 15.45 -19.43
CA GLN A 96 2.24 16.79 -19.43
C GLN A 96 3.21 17.05 -18.27
N GLU A 97 4.01 16.05 -17.86
CA GLU A 97 5.05 16.19 -16.83
C GLU A 97 4.55 16.75 -15.48
N ARG A 98 3.24 16.64 -15.19
CA ARG A 98 2.71 17.00 -13.87
C ARG A 98 3.34 16.09 -12.83
N ARG A 99 3.66 16.68 -11.66
CA ARG A 99 4.39 16.04 -10.56
C ARG A 99 3.48 15.80 -9.35
N PRO A 100 2.57 14.82 -9.40
CA PRO A 100 1.80 14.43 -8.22
C PRO A 100 2.71 13.99 -7.08
N GLU A 101 2.25 14.25 -5.86
CA GLU A 101 2.83 13.68 -4.65
C GLU A 101 2.49 12.19 -4.55
N ILE A 102 3.49 11.38 -4.18
CA ILE A 102 3.35 9.96 -3.82
C ILE A 102 3.00 9.86 -2.34
N SER A 103 3.89 10.38 -1.49
CA SER A 103 3.78 10.40 -0.04
C SER A 103 4.83 11.32 0.58
N ILE A 104 4.76 11.51 1.89
CA ILE A 104 5.81 12.16 2.68
C ILE A 104 6.77 11.09 3.19
N GLY A 105 8.05 11.21 2.86
CA GLY A 105 9.07 10.26 3.27
C GLY A 105 9.58 10.46 4.70
N PRO A 106 10.54 9.63 5.13
CA PRO A 106 11.06 9.60 6.50
C PRO A 106 11.66 10.93 6.98
N SER A 107 12.22 11.73 6.07
CA SER A 107 12.81 13.04 6.34
C SER A 107 11.78 14.18 6.38
N GLY A 108 10.49 13.87 6.22
CA GLY A 108 9.45 14.89 6.01
C GLY A 108 9.44 15.48 4.59
N THR A 109 10.23 14.93 3.68
CA THR A 109 10.31 15.38 2.28
C THR A 109 9.21 14.72 1.44
N SER A 110 8.47 15.53 0.67
CA SER A 110 7.49 15.04 -0.29
C SER A 110 8.19 14.31 -1.44
N PHE A 111 7.78 13.07 -1.68
CA PHE A 111 8.16 12.31 -2.86
C PHE A 111 7.16 12.59 -3.98
N GLN A 112 7.67 12.84 -5.17
CA GLN A 112 6.91 13.12 -6.37
C GLN A 112 7.40 12.24 -7.51
N PHE A 113 6.56 12.06 -8.51
CA PHE A 113 6.94 11.40 -9.74
C PHE A 113 6.28 12.02 -10.95
N PHE A 114 6.85 11.83 -12.12
CA PHE A 114 6.25 12.22 -13.39
C PHE A 114 6.78 11.35 -14.52
N GLN A 115 6.06 11.31 -15.63
CA GLN A 115 6.54 10.65 -16.83
C GLN A 115 7.34 11.62 -17.69
N GLN A 116 8.53 11.20 -18.08
CA GLN A 116 9.35 11.87 -19.08
C GLN A 116 9.74 10.85 -20.14
N GLN A 117 9.33 11.08 -21.39
CA GLN A 117 9.44 10.09 -22.47
C GLN A 117 8.82 8.74 -22.05
N GLU A 118 9.59 7.65 -22.11
CA GLU A 118 9.20 6.30 -21.70
C GLU A 118 9.67 5.92 -20.28
N ARG A 119 10.07 6.91 -19.48
CA ARG A 119 10.61 6.72 -18.12
C ARG A 119 9.72 7.37 -17.08
N LEU A 120 9.70 6.74 -15.90
CA LEU A 120 9.08 7.28 -14.71
C LEU A 120 10.18 7.88 -13.82
N ILE A 121 10.16 9.21 -13.69
CA ILE A 121 11.14 9.93 -12.88
C ILE A 121 10.59 10.09 -11.47
N VAL A 122 11.40 9.79 -10.45
CA VAL A 122 11.02 9.88 -9.03
C VAL A 122 11.98 10.83 -8.29
N MET A 123 11.43 11.74 -7.49
CA MET A 123 12.18 12.76 -6.78
C MET A 123 11.63 12.99 -5.35
N PRO A 124 12.47 13.07 -4.31
CA PRO A 124 13.90 12.73 -4.32
C PRO A 124 14.10 11.25 -4.67
N TRP A 125 15.30 10.89 -5.15
CA TRP A 125 15.57 9.52 -5.59
C TRP A 125 15.89 8.60 -4.39
N PRO A 126 15.08 7.56 -4.11
CA PRO A 126 15.26 6.73 -2.92
C PRO A 126 16.11 5.47 -3.14
N PHE A 127 16.60 5.23 -4.36
CA PHE A 127 17.26 3.99 -4.72
C PHE A 127 18.77 4.16 -4.89
N GLU A 128 19.51 3.09 -4.67
CA GLU A 128 20.96 3.05 -4.91
C GLU A 128 21.31 3.11 -6.41
N PRO A 129 20.77 2.27 -7.31
CA PRO A 129 21.00 2.41 -8.74
C PRO A 129 20.32 3.67 -9.28
N ASP A 130 20.84 4.26 -10.37
CA ASP A 130 20.26 5.46 -11.00
C ASP A 130 19.00 5.15 -11.84
N SER A 131 18.81 3.89 -12.21
CA SER A 131 17.61 3.41 -12.90
C SER A 131 17.45 1.91 -12.76
N PHE A 132 16.21 1.43 -12.92
CA PHE A 132 15.88 0.01 -12.99
C PHE A 132 14.55 -0.21 -13.71
N GLU A 133 14.39 -1.40 -14.31
CA GLU A 133 13.14 -1.84 -14.92
C GLU A 133 12.32 -2.64 -13.91
N VAL A 134 11.02 -2.32 -13.79
CA VAL A 134 10.05 -3.14 -13.07
C VAL A 134 9.08 -3.76 -14.07
N SER A 135 8.86 -5.06 -13.95
CA SER A 135 7.83 -5.78 -14.71
C SER A 135 6.68 -6.20 -13.82
N TYR A 136 5.44 -6.07 -14.30
CA TYR A 136 4.24 -6.49 -13.58
C TYR A 136 3.18 -7.04 -14.53
N GLU A 137 2.30 -7.89 -14.01
CA GLU A 137 1.20 -8.47 -14.78
C GLU A 137 -0.07 -7.64 -14.62
N ARG A 138 -0.81 -7.50 -15.73
CA ARG A 138 -2.13 -6.89 -15.76
C ARG A 138 -3.14 -7.91 -16.28
N LEU A 139 -4.17 -8.17 -15.48
CA LEU A 139 -5.32 -9.00 -15.85
C LEU A 139 -6.45 -8.08 -16.34
N VAL A 140 -6.85 -8.21 -17.60
CA VAL A 140 -7.91 -7.37 -18.18
C VAL A 140 -9.24 -8.14 -18.19
N LEU A 141 -10.22 -7.60 -17.48
CA LEU A 141 -11.61 -8.06 -17.52
C LEU A 141 -12.43 -7.11 -18.41
N THR A 142 -13.03 -7.63 -19.47
CA THR A 142 -13.91 -6.85 -20.36
C THR A 142 -15.33 -6.69 -19.80
N GLN A 143 -15.72 -7.56 -18.87
CA GLN A 143 -17.01 -7.50 -18.19
C GLN A 143 -16.97 -6.50 -17.03
N ILE A 144 -17.86 -5.50 -17.08
CA ILE A 144 -17.92 -4.41 -16.09
C ILE A 144 -18.63 -4.86 -14.79
N ASN A 145 -19.65 -5.71 -14.90
CA ASN A 145 -20.49 -6.12 -13.77
C ASN A 145 -20.56 -7.63 -13.61
N PHE A 146 -20.44 -8.12 -12.38
CA PHE A 146 -20.54 -9.54 -12.05
C PHE A 146 -21.70 -9.77 -11.07
N GLN A 147 -22.53 -10.77 -11.34
CA GLN A 147 -23.71 -11.05 -10.52
C GLN A 147 -23.36 -11.61 -9.14
N ARG A 148 -22.25 -12.35 -9.02
CA ARG A 148 -21.77 -12.98 -7.77
C ARG A 148 -20.25 -13.10 -7.76
N ASP A 149 -19.66 -13.08 -6.57
CA ASP A 149 -18.21 -13.23 -6.35
C ASP A 149 -17.60 -14.44 -7.06
N LYS A 150 -18.31 -15.58 -7.10
CA LYS A 150 -17.82 -16.79 -7.76
C LYS A 150 -17.55 -16.57 -9.26
N VAL A 151 -18.48 -15.90 -9.94
CA VAL A 151 -18.39 -15.60 -11.38
C VAL A 151 -17.23 -14.63 -11.64
N PHE A 152 -17.06 -13.62 -10.79
CA PHE A 152 -15.92 -12.70 -10.86
C PHE A 152 -14.58 -13.45 -10.72
N ARG A 153 -14.45 -14.33 -9.72
CA ARG A 153 -13.21 -15.10 -9.50
C ARG A 153 -12.90 -16.04 -10.66
N GLU A 154 -13.90 -16.66 -11.26
CA GLU A 154 -13.72 -17.51 -12.44
C GLU A 154 -13.29 -16.71 -13.66
N ALA A 155 -13.88 -15.53 -13.89
CA ALA A 155 -13.47 -14.63 -14.95
C ALA A 155 -12.03 -14.13 -14.74
N LEU A 156 -11.65 -13.76 -13.51
CA LEU A 156 -10.30 -13.33 -13.16
C LEU A 156 -9.24 -14.41 -13.46
N ARG A 157 -9.52 -15.68 -13.12
CA ARG A 157 -8.61 -16.80 -13.41
C ARG A 157 -8.44 -17.09 -14.90
N LYS A 158 -9.45 -16.77 -15.71
CA LYS A 158 -9.44 -16.97 -17.16
C LYS A 158 -8.97 -15.73 -17.92
N ALA A 159 -8.76 -14.60 -17.24
CA ALA A 159 -8.40 -13.35 -17.86
C ALA A 159 -7.04 -13.47 -18.56
N LYS A 160 -6.92 -12.79 -19.71
CA LYS A 160 -5.65 -12.72 -20.42
C LYS A 160 -4.64 -11.94 -19.58
N VAL A 161 -3.50 -12.55 -19.33
CA VAL A 161 -2.35 -11.88 -18.70
C VAL A 161 -1.65 -11.01 -19.73
N LYS A 162 -1.42 -9.73 -19.39
CA LYS A 162 -0.55 -8.82 -20.14
C LYS A 162 0.64 -8.46 -19.26
N LEU A 163 1.85 -8.74 -19.75
CA LEU A 163 3.07 -8.27 -19.11
C LEU A 163 3.28 -6.78 -19.43
N CYS A 164 3.48 -5.98 -18.39
CA CYS A 164 3.84 -4.57 -18.48
C CYS A 164 5.27 -4.38 -17.96
N LYS A 165 5.95 -3.36 -18.48
CA LYS A 165 7.28 -2.93 -18.05
C LYS A 165 7.26 -1.44 -17.85
N VAL A 166 7.99 -0.96 -16.84
CA VAL A 166 8.22 0.45 -16.59
C VAL A 166 9.67 0.66 -16.22
N MET A 167 10.31 1.63 -16.88
CA MET A 167 11.65 2.09 -16.52
C MET A 167 11.51 3.19 -15.47
N ILE A 168 12.10 3.00 -14.29
CA ILE A 168 12.10 3.98 -13.20
C ILE A 168 13.51 4.56 -13.10
N SER A 169 13.64 5.88 -13.03
CA SER A 169 14.96 6.53 -13.02
C SER A 169 15.01 7.84 -12.23
N ARG A 170 16.22 8.23 -11.83
CA ARG A 170 16.53 9.53 -11.25
C ARG A 170 16.39 10.67 -12.27
N HIS A 171 16.67 10.41 -13.56
CA HIS A 171 16.69 11.40 -14.65
C HIS A 171 16.44 10.79 -16.04
#